data_AF-A0A3B9PZE2-F1
#
_entry.id   AF-A0A3B9PZE2-F1
#
_cell.length_a   1.000
_cell.length_b   1.000
_cell.length_c   1.000
_cell.angle_alpha   90.00
_cell.angle_beta   90.00
_cell.angle_gamma   90.00
#
_symmetry.space_group_name_H-M   'P 1'
#
loop_
_entity.id
_entity.type
_entity.pdbx_description
1 polymer ?
#
loop_
_entity_poly.entity_id
_entity_poly.type
_entity_poly.pdbx_seq_one_letter_code
_entity_poly.pdbx_strand_id
1 'polypeptide(L)'
;DLIEEGFLENTDAFSIKTKTNFLEYLKESDIALINNLKVKYGAYSRDELIFEAYRLFPYYAIRSEIPNEFAEKERNKIKNSLQNNKIIYSAGYEGKTIDRFLDGLILNNISLLIDVRRNPISRKYGFTGKKLANFLSTINIDYINFPNLGIESSKRASLNSTNDYLSLFNYYRESILKKEITSINEISDLIDKYKRVAILCFEKDYNKCHRTELINFIKNNQTSELSIRYL
;
A
#
# COMPACT_ATOMS: atom_id res chain seq x y z
N ASP A 1 15.84 20.20 -3.04
CA ASP A 1 15.91 19.73 -1.63
C ASP A 1 16.18 20.95 -0.75
N LEU A 2 15.65 21.02 0.49
CA LEU A 2 15.86 22.17 1.39
C LEU A 2 17.34 22.38 1.77
N ILE A 3 18.16 21.33 1.68
CA ILE A 3 19.62 21.42 1.84
C ILE A 3 20.25 22.10 0.61
N GLU A 4 19.87 21.68 -0.61
CA GLU A 4 20.35 22.28 -1.87
C GLU A 4 19.93 23.75 -2.01
N GLU A 5 18.73 24.07 -1.51
CA GLU A 5 18.20 25.44 -1.48
C GLU A 5 18.82 26.29 -0.35
N GLY A 6 19.71 25.72 0.46
CA GLY A 6 20.49 26.43 1.47
C GLY A 6 19.73 26.78 2.75
N PHE A 7 18.54 26.21 2.95
CA PHE A 7 17.72 26.44 4.15
C PHE A 7 18.18 25.61 5.34
N LEU A 8 18.67 24.40 5.10
CA LEU A 8 19.15 23.47 6.11
C LEU A 8 20.64 23.13 5.93
N GLU A 9 21.34 22.85 7.02
CA GLU A 9 22.67 22.23 6.95
C GLU A 9 22.55 20.71 6.74
N ASN A 10 23.55 20.14 6.08
CA ASN A 10 23.65 18.69 5.88
C ASN A 10 24.37 18.06 7.07
N THR A 11 23.70 18.00 8.21
CA THR A 11 24.19 17.44 9.48
C THR A 11 23.27 16.29 9.92
N ASP A 12 23.75 15.43 10.83
CA ASP A 12 22.97 14.28 11.37
C ASP A 12 21.68 14.70 12.10
N ALA A 13 21.55 15.98 12.46
CA ALA A 13 20.34 16.58 13.00
C ALA A 13 20.10 17.91 12.26
N PHE A 14 19.00 18.01 11.51
CA PHE A 14 18.66 19.20 10.71
C PHE A 14 18.84 20.50 11.50
N SER A 15 19.84 21.31 11.14
CA SER A 15 20.04 22.66 11.66
C SER A 15 19.60 23.69 10.62
N ILE A 16 18.89 24.73 11.08
CA ILE A 16 18.48 25.84 10.22
C ILE A 16 19.73 26.67 9.88
N LYS A 17 19.99 26.83 8.58
CA LYS A 17 21.11 27.64 8.07
C LYS A 17 20.72 29.10 7.80
N THR A 18 19.45 29.33 7.48
CA THR A 18 18.93 30.65 7.16
C THR A 18 18.57 31.45 8.41
N LYS A 19 18.64 32.79 8.32
CA LYS A 19 18.16 33.72 9.35
C LYS A 19 16.70 34.10 9.17
N THR A 20 16.05 33.65 8.09
CA THR A 20 14.66 33.97 7.79
C THR A 20 13.73 33.36 8.85
N ASN A 21 12.88 34.18 9.45
CA ASN A 21 11.84 33.72 10.36
C ASN A 21 10.60 33.26 9.56
N PHE A 22 10.48 31.95 9.33
CA PHE A 22 9.36 31.44 8.54
C PHE A 22 8.00 31.49 9.25
N LEU A 23 7.98 31.71 10.58
CA LEU A 23 6.72 31.78 11.33
C LEU A 23 5.86 32.98 10.90
N GLU A 24 6.49 34.06 10.44
CA GLU A 24 5.79 35.29 10.00
C GLU A 24 4.95 35.09 8.73
N TYR A 25 5.20 34.03 7.96
CA TYR A 25 4.44 33.71 6.75
C TYR A 25 3.25 32.78 7.01
N LEU A 26 3.07 32.33 8.26
CA LEU A 26 2.01 31.40 8.64
C LEU A 26 0.80 32.13 9.20
N LYS A 27 -0.37 31.49 9.12
CA LYS A 27 -1.59 31.98 9.78
C LYS A 27 -1.44 31.85 11.30
N GLU A 28 -2.09 32.74 12.04
CA GLU A 28 -2.09 32.68 13.52
C GLU A 28 -2.52 31.31 14.06
N SER A 29 -3.49 30.65 13.40
CA SER A 29 -3.93 29.29 13.74
C SER A 29 -2.81 28.26 13.61
N ASP A 30 -1.97 28.38 12.58
CA ASP A 30 -0.88 27.44 12.30
C ASP A 30 0.29 27.69 13.25
N ILE A 31 0.58 28.96 13.56
CA ILE A 31 1.56 29.35 14.58
C ILE A 31 1.17 28.76 15.94
N ALA A 32 -0.11 28.86 16.33
CA ALA A 32 -0.60 28.28 17.58
C ALA A 32 -0.41 26.75 17.62
N LEU A 33 -0.69 26.05 16.52
CA LEU A 33 -0.47 24.59 16.41
C LEU A 33 1.01 24.22 16.55
N ILE A 34 1.91 24.95 15.88
CA ILE A 34 3.36 24.72 15.98
C ILE A 34 3.86 24.97 17.40
N ASN A 35 3.43 26.07 18.03
CA ASN A 35 3.80 26.38 19.41
C ASN A 35 3.30 25.30 20.37
N ASN A 36 2.08 24.79 20.20
CA ASN A 36 1.57 23.69 20.99
C ASN A 36 2.40 22.41 20.81
N LEU A 37 2.82 22.08 19.58
CA LEU A 37 3.72 20.96 19.31
C LEU A 37 5.08 21.14 20.00
N LYS A 38 5.66 22.35 19.94
CA LYS A 38 6.93 22.67 20.59
C LYS A 38 6.84 22.60 22.12
N VAL A 39 5.77 23.12 22.71
CA VAL A 39 5.53 23.02 24.15
C VAL A 39 5.37 21.56 24.56
N LYS A 40 4.65 20.76 23.77
CA LYS A 40 4.36 19.37 24.10
C LYS A 40 5.55 18.44 23.93
N TYR A 41 6.33 18.61 22.87
CA TYR A 41 7.34 17.64 22.45
C TYR A 41 8.76 18.23 22.30
N GLY A 42 8.94 19.54 22.44
CA GLY A 42 10.23 20.20 22.15
C GLY A 42 11.37 19.85 23.11
N ALA A 43 11.06 19.28 24.28
CA ALA A 43 12.04 18.75 25.22
C ALA A 43 12.33 17.26 25.03
N TYR A 44 11.59 16.56 24.15
CA TYR A 44 11.74 15.13 23.96
C TYR A 44 12.99 14.87 23.13
N SER A 45 13.79 13.90 23.59
CA SER A 45 14.83 13.28 22.79
C SER A 45 14.25 12.57 21.57
N ARG A 46 15.13 12.19 20.62
CA ARG A 46 14.75 11.37 19.46
C ARG A 46 13.99 10.11 19.87
N ASP A 47 14.47 9.40 20.87
CA ASP A 47 13.88 8.13 21.31
C ASP A 47 12.52 8.34 21.99
N GLU A 48 12.36 9.41 22.77
CA GLU A 48 11.07 9.78 23.37
C GLU A 48 10.04 10.19 22.31
N LEU A 49 10.47 10.89 21.25
CA LEU A 49 9.59 11.23 20.11
C LEU A 49 9.15 9.97 19.37
N ILE A 50 10.06 9.04 19.11
CA ILE A 50 9.76 7.75 18.48
C ILE A 50 8.80 6.94 19.35
N PHE A 51 9.08 6.87 20.65
CA PHE A 51 8.24 6.19 21.63
C PHE A 51 6.82 6.75 21.65
N GLU A 52 6.68 8.07 21.73
CA GLU A 52 5.39 8.74 21.75
C GLU A 52 4.63 8.52 20.44
N ALA A 53 5.33 8.52 19.30
CA ALA A 53 4.73 8.19 18.01
C ALA A 53 4.19 6.75 17.97
N TYR A 54 4.95 5.76 18.47
CA TYR A 54 4.47 4.37 18.57
C TYR A 54 3.34 4.19 19.58
N ARG A 55 3.34 4.96 20.66
CA ARG A 55 2.24 4.93 21.64
C ARG A 55 0.94 5.44 21.04
N LEU A 56 0.99 6.56 20.31
CA LEU A 56 -0.19 7.18 19.68
C LEU A 56 -0.63 6.44 18.41
N PHE A 57 0.34 5.88 17.67
CA PHE A 57 0.12 5.20 16.40
C PHE A 57 0.87 3.86 16.37
N PRO A 58 0.39 2.83 17.10
CA PRO A 58 1.10 1.56 17.24
C PRO A 58 1.41 0.86 15.92
N TYR A 59 0.61 1.11 14.88
CA TYR A 59 0.84 0.51 13.57
C TYR A 59 2.16 0.95 12.90
N TYR A 60 2.69 2.13 13.22
CA TYR A 60 4.03 2.55 12.75
C TYR A 60 5.15 1.67 13.33
N ALA A 61 4.89 1.01 14.46
CA ALA A 61 5.86 0.15 15.11
C ALA A 61 5.96 -1.26 14.46
N ILE A 62 4.95 -1.67 13.68
CA ILE A 62 4.82 -3.04 13.14
C ILE A 62 6.05 -3.48 12.35
N ARG A 63 6.60 -2.55 11.56
CA ARG A 63 7.76 -2.79 10.69
C ARG A 63 8.97 -1.95 11.05
N SER A 64 8.94 -1.34 12.23
CA SER A 64 10.07 -0.57 12.70
C SER A 64 11.27 -1.48 12.96
N GLU A 65 12.43 -1.09 12.42
CA GLU A 65 13.73 -1.67 12.72
C GLU A 65 14.31 -1.15 14.05
N ILE A 66 13.71 -0.10 14.62
CA ILE A 66 14.15 0.50 15.88
C ILE A 66 13.71 -0.41 17.03
N PRO A 67 14.65 -1.04 17.77
CA PRO A 67 14.30 -1.92 18.87
C PRO A 67 13.56 -1.16 19.97
N ASN A 68 12.32 -1.57 20.27
CA ASN A 68 11.57 -1.08 21.43
C ASN A 68 10.44 -2.06 21.78
N GLU A 69 10.04 -2.06 23.06
CA GLU A 69 9.04 -2.98 23.61
C GLU A 69 7.67 -2.86 22.92
N PHE A 70 7.27 -1.65 22.50
CA PHE A 70 6.00 -1.44 21.81
C PHE A 70 5.97 -2.13 20.44
N ALA A 71 7.02 -1.97 19.65
CA ALA A 71 7.15 -2.63 18.36
C ALA A 71 7.12 -4.16 18.51
N GLU A 72 7.77 -4.71 19.53
CA GLU A 72 7.72 -6.15 19.81
C GLU A 72 6.32 -6.62 20.19
N LYS A 73 5.63 -5.88 21.07
CA LYS A 73 4.25 -6.18 21.47
C LYS A 73 3.28 -6.14 20.29
N GLU A 74 3.38 -5.14 19.41
CA GLU A 74 2.53 -5.03 18.22
C GLU A 74 2.84 -6.14 17.20
N ARG A 75 4.12 -6.46 16.97
CA ARG A 75 4.52 -7.60 16.14
C ARG A 75 3.96 -8.92 16.67
N ASN A 76 3.99 -9.13 17.98
CA ASN A 76 3.46 -10.34 18.62
C ASN A 76 1.93 -10.44 18.47
N LYS A 77 1.18 -9.34 18.64
CA LYS A 77 -0.27 -9.31 18.35
C LYS A 77 -0.57 -9.73 16.91
N ILE A 78 0.19 -9.20 15.96
CA ILE A 78 0.03 -9.52 14.54
C ILE A 78 0.37 -10.97 14.26
N LYS A 79 1.50 -11.46 14.78
CA LYS A 79 1.92 -12.87 14.65
C LYS A 79 0.85 -13.83 15.15
N ASN A 80 0.20 -13.51 16.26
CA ASN A 80 -0.92 -14.30 16.78
C ASN A 80 -2.16 -14.23 15.86
N SER A 81 -2.46 -13.07 15.28
CA SER A 81 -3.57 -12.90 14.31
C SER A 81 -3.33 -13.58 12.95
N LEU A 82 -2.08 -13.96 12.64
CA LEU A 82 -1.67 -14.60 11.40
C LEU A 82 -1.79 -16.12 11.46
N GLN A 83 -2.05 -16.70 12.62
CA GLN A 83 -2.14 -18.15 12.74
C GLN A 83 -3.38 -18.66 11.98
N ASN A 84 -3.11 -19.48 10.97
CA ASN A 84 -4.02 -20.34 10.20
C ASN A 84 -4.93 -19.73 9.12
N ASN A 85 -5.00 -18.40 8.93
CA ASN A 85 -5.92 -17.82 7.95
C ASN A 85 -5.22 -17.18 6.75
N LYS A 86 -5.47 -17.72 5.55
CA LYS A 86 -5.09 -17.12 4.26
C LYS A 86 -6.10 -16.03 3.90
N ILE A 87 -5.63 -14.83 3.58
CA ILE A 87 -6.47 -13.70 3.20
C ILE A 87 -5.93 -13.07 1.92
N ILE A 88 -6.81 -12.96 0.93
CA ILE A 88 -6.58 -12.18 -0.28
C ILE A 88 -7.32 -10.85 -0.21
N TYR A 89 -6.62 -9.77 -0.54
CA TYR A 89 -7.16 -8.43 -0.50
C TYR A 89 -7.34 -7.88 -1.93
N SER A 90 -8.53 -7.41 -2.24
CA SER A 90 -8.82 -6.67 -3.48
C SER A 90 -8.44 -5.21 -3.28
N ALA A 91 -7.35 -4.75 -3.90
CA ALA A 91 -6.78 -3.43 -3.66
C ALA A 91 -6.94 -2.52 -4.89
N GLY A 92 -7.78 -1.48 -4.76
CA GLY A 92 -7.92 -0.40 -5.74
C GLY A 92 -7.25 0.88 -5.24
N TYR A 93 -6.50 1.57 -6.10
CA TYR A 93 -5.79 2.81 -5.72
C TYR A 93 -6.40 4.11 -6.26
N GLU A 94 -7.46 4.03 -7.07
CA GLU A 94 -8.21 5.19 -7.50
C GLU A 94 -8.68 6.03 -6.29
N GLY A 95 -8.48 7.35 -6.37
CA GLY A 95 -8.75 8.26 -5.27
C GLY A 95 -7.74 8.27 -4.11
N LYS A 96 -6.80 7.31 -4.01
CA LYS A 96 -5.82 7.25 -2.88
C LYS A 96 -4.45 7.84 -3.22
N THR A 97 -3.86 8.65 -2.33
CA THR A 97 -2.43 9.01 -2.44
C THR A 97 -1.56 7.77 -2.22
N ILE A 98 -0.27 7.85 -2.56
CA ILE A 98 0.65 6.74 -2.31
C ILE A 98 0.71 6.43 -0.80
N ASP A 99 0.82 7.45 0.06
CA ASP A 99 0.90 7.27 1.52
C ASP A 99 -0.34 6.56 2.07
N ARG A 100 -1.54 7.04 1.70
CA ARG A 100 -2.80 6.41 2.12
C ARG A 100 -2.95 4.99 1.63
N PHE A 101 -2.37 4.66 0.48
CA PHE A 101 -2.37 3.30 -0.05
C PHE A 101 -1.42 2.40 0.74
N LEU A 102 -0.19 2.84 0.99
CA LEU A 102 0.80 2.10 1.79
C LEU A 102 0.31 1.88 3.23
N ASP A 103 -0.29 2.89 3.87
CA ASP A 103 -0.93 2.79 5.18
C ASP A 103 -1.95 1.64 5.20
N GLY A 104 -2.80 1.56 4.18
CA GLY A 104 -3.80 0.50 4.05
C GLY A 104 -3.18 -0.90 3.98
N LEU A 105 -2.03 -1.04 3.31
CA LEU A 105 -1.29 -2.31 3.24
C LEU A 105 -0.66 -2.67 4.58
N ILE A 106 -0.06 -1.71 5.29
CA ILE A 106 0.58 -1.92 6.61
C ILE A 106 -0.47 -2.30 7.66
N LEU A 107 -1.59 -1.57 7.73
CA LEU A 107 -2.67 -1.82 8.69
C LEU A 107 -3.29 -3.21 8.53
N ASN A 108 -3.29 -3.75 7.32
CA ASN A 108 -3.77 -5.10 7.03
C ASN A 108 -2.67 -6.16 7.09
N ASN A 109 -1.43 -5.74 7.36
CA ASN A 109 -0.23 -6.58 7.37
C ASN A 109 -0.12 -7.41 6.09
N ILE A 110 -0.27 -6.75 4.94
CA ILE A 110 -0.03 -7.33 3.63
C ILE A 110 1.46 -7.60 3.48
N SER A 111 1.86 -8.80 3.12
CA SER A 111 3.28 -9.15 2.93
C SER A 111 3.70 -9.11 1.46
N LEU A 112 2.75 -9.26 0.53
CA LEU A 112 2.97 -9.28 -0.91
C LEU A 112 1.87 -8.50 -1.63
N LEU A 113 2.27 -7.60 -2.52
CA LEU A 113 1.38 -6.93 -3.47
C LEU A 113 1.59 -7.51 -4.87
N ILE A 114 0.53 -8.08 -5.44
CA ILE A 114 0.51 -8.63 -6.79
C ILE A 114 -0.19 -7.64 -7.70
N ASP A 115 0.54 -7.07 -8.64
CA ASP A 115 0.02 -6.15 -9.65
C ASP A 115 -0.45 -6.90 -10.88
N VAL A 116 -1.74 -6.83 -11.18
CA VAL A 116 -2.34 -7.52 -12.34
C VAL A 116 -2.64 -6.55 -13.49
N ARG A 117 -2.14 -5.32 -13.43
CA ARG A 117 -2.23 -4.38 -14.55
C ARG A 117 -1.38 -4.90 -15.70
N ARG A 118 -1.98 -4.91 -16.91
CA ARG A 118 -1.30 -5.26 -18.17
C ARG A 118 -0.03 -4.42 -18.37
N ASN A 119 -0.17 -3.12 -18.11
CA ASN A 119 0.93 -2.15 -18.11
C ASN A 119 0.89 -1.41 -16.78
N PRO A 120 1.89 -1.55 -15.89
CA PRO A 120 1.93 -0.90 -14.59
C PRO A 120 2.37 0.58 -14.71
N ILE A 121 1.69 1.32 -15.60
CA ILE A 121 1.91 2.75 -15.84
C ILE A 121 0.74 3.50 -15.21
N SER A 122 1.03 4.61 -14.53
CA SER A 122 0.02 5.44 -13.89
C SER A 122 0.41 6.90 -13.96
N ARG A 123 -0.57 7.77 -14.23
CA ARG A 123 -0.42 9.22 -14.10
C ARG A 123 -0.43 9.67 -12.64
N LYS A 124 -0.88 8.81 -11.72
CA LYS A 124 -0.88 9.08 -10.29
C LYS A 124 0.51 8.85 -9.73
N TYR A 125 1.07 9.87 -9.08
CA TYR A 125 2.39 9.79 -8.47
C TYR A 125 2.48 8.58 -7.54
N GLY A 126 3.60 7.85 -7.67
CA GLY A 126 3.91 6.65 -6.88
C GLY A 126 3.34 5.34 -7.38
N PHE A 127 2.42 5.34 -8.37
CA PHE A 127 1.78 4.11 -8.85
C PHE A 127 2.33 3.57 -10.18
N THR A 128 3.47 4.04 -10.66
CA THR A 128 4.21 3.32 -11.72
C THR A 128 4.88 2.10 -11.10
N GLY A 129 4.98 0.99 -11.83
CA GLY A 129 5.52 -0.28 -11.28
C GLY A 129 6.87 -0.10 -10.60
N LYS A 130 7.80 0.64 -11.23
CA LYS A 130 9.12 0.95 -10.66
C LYS A 130 9.04 1.76 -9.36
N LYS A 131 8.26 2.86 -9.33
CA LYS A 131 8.14 3.69 -8.13
C LYS A 131 7.42 2.94 -7.00
N LEU A 132 6.36 2.20 -7.35
CA LEU A 132 5.59 1.44 -6.41
C LEU A 132 6.43 0.33 -5.77
N ALA A 133 7.20 -0.42 -6.55
CA ALA A 133 8.14 -1.42 -6.04
C ALA A 133 9.14 -0.81 -5.05
N ASN A 134 9.70 0.37 -5.37
CA ASN A 134 10.62 1.08 -4.46
C ASN A 134 9.94 1.51 -3.15
N PHE A 135 8.71 2.02 -3.19
CA PHE A 135 7.99 2.39 -1.98
C PHE A 135 7.61 1.18 -1.12
N LEU A 136 7.29 0.05 -1.75
CA LEU A 136 6.95 -1.19 -1.04
C LEU A 136 8.17 -1.82 -0.38
N SER A 137 9.35 -1.78 -1.04
CA SER A 137 10.58 -2.32 -0.46
C SER A 137 11.01 -1.55 0.79
N THR A 138 10.83 -0.22 0.83
CA THR A 138 11.13 0.58 2.04
C THR A 138 10.27 0.23 3.24
N ILE A 139 9.15 -0.48 3.03
CA ILE A 139 8.28 -0.95 4.09
C ILE A 139 8.19 -2.47 4.12
N ASN A 140 9.15 -3.21 3.54
CA ASN A 140 9.19 -4.67 3.55
C ASN A 140 7.90 -5.35 3.03
N ILE A 141 7.36 -4.87 1.90
CA ILE A 141 6.36 -5.57 1.09
C ILE A 141 6.98 -6.00 -0.23
N ASP A 142 6.83 -7.28 -0.54
CA ASP A 142 7.23 -7.80 -1.83
C ASP A 142 6.26 -7.33 -2.92
N TYR A 143 6.78 -7.16 -4.13
CA TYR A 143 6.00 -6.72 -5.29
C TYR A 143 6.26 -7.65 -6.48
N ILE A 144 5.20 -8.17 -7.08
CA ILE A 144 5.26 -9.01 -8.27
C ILE A 144 4.20 -8.52 -9.27
N ASN A 145 4.55 -8.43 -10.55
CA ASN A 145 3.60 -8.05 -11.61
C ASN A 145 3.31 -9.24 -12.54
N PHE A 146 2.02 -9.49 -12.79
CA PHE A 146 1.53 -10.49 -13.74
C PHE A 146 0.79 -9.78 -14.90
N PRO A 147 1.53 -9.23 -15.88
CA PRO A 147 0.92 -8.46 -16.97
C PRO A 147 0.05 -9.32 -17.90
N ASN A 148 0.30 -10.62 -17.97
CA ASN A 148 -0.51 -11.59 -18.70
C ASN A 148 -1.94 -11.71 -18.14
N LEU A 149 -2.14 -11.46 -16.84
CA LEU A 149 -3.45 -11.44 -16.19
C LEU A 149 -4.19 -10.09 -16.34
N GLY A 150 -3.61 -9.11 -17.02
CA GLY A 150 -4.21 -7.79 -17.21
C GLY A 150 -4.99 -7.65 -18.51
N ILE A 151 -6.02 -6.79 -18.48
CA ILE A 151 -6.80 -6.44 -19.68
C ILE A 151 -6.09 -5.33 -20.47
N GLU A 152 -5.91 -5.55 -21.77
CA GLU A 152 -5.41 -4.58 -22.73
C GLU A 152 -6.21 -3.26 -22.69
N SER A 153 -5.52 -2.13 -22.85
CA SER A 153 -6.15 -0.80 -22.79
C SER A 153 -7.22 -0.59 -23.86
N SER A 154 -7.02 -1.14 -25.06
CA SER A 154 -7.95 -1.05 -26.19
C SER A 154 -9.33 -1.61 -25.85
N LYS A 155 -9.39 -2.69 -25.06
CA LYS A 155 -10.65 -3.34 -24.64
C LYS A 155 -11.34 -2.62 -23.49
N ARG A 156 -10.72 -1.59 -22.91
CA ARG A 156 -11.25 -0.80 -21.78
C ARG A 156 -11.78 0.58 -22.20
N ALA A 157 -11.59 0.98 -23.46
CA ALA A 157 -11.86 2.35 -23.91
C ALA A 157 -13.36 2.73 -23.98
N SER A 158 -14.27 1.76 -23.95
CA SER A 158 -15.71 1.97 -24.21
C SER A 158 -16.61 1.24 -23.20
N LEU A 159 -16.38 1.43 -21.90
CA LEU A 159 -17.20 0.82 -20.84
C LEU A 159 -18.21 1.84 -20.28
N ASN A 160 -19.37 1.96 -20.94
CA ASN A 160 -20.37 2.98 -20.61
C ASN A 160 -21.62 2.41 -19.93
N SER A 161 -21.88 1.11 -20.14
CA SER A 161 -23.04 0.41 -19.61
C SER A 161 -22.66 -0.82 -18.81
N THR A 162 -23.56 -1.30 -17.96
CA THR A 162 -23.41 -2.58 -17.24
C THR A 162 -23.16 -3.75 -18.20
N ASN A 163 -23.79 -3.74 -19.38
CA ASN A 163 -23.62 -4.78 -20.38
C ASN A 163 -22.22 -4.82 -20.98
N ASP A 164 -21.55 -3.66 -21.09
CA ASP A 164 -20.16 -3.59 -21.55
C ASP A 164 -19.22 -4.24 -20.54
N TYR A 165 -19.43 -4.00 -19.24
CA TYR A 165 -18.66 -4.66 -18.17
C TYR A 165 -18.88 -6.17 -18.16
N LEU A 166 -20.13 -6.63 -18.29
CA LEU A 166 -20.45 -8.05 -18.36
C LEU A 166 -19.75 -8.73 -19.54
N SER A 167 -19.78 -8.09 -20.72
CA SER A 167 -19.10 -8.58 -21.92
C SER A 167 -17.58 -8.62 -21.73
N LEU A 168 -17.00 -7.59 -21.12
CA LEU A 168 -15.58 -7.53 -20.81
C LEU A 168 -15.15 -8.63 -19.83
N PHE A 169 -15.91 -8.85 -18.77
CA PHE A 169 -15.60 -9.90 -17.79
C PHE A 169 -15.80 -11.29 -18.36
N ASN A 170 -16.77 -11.48 -19.26
CA ASN A 170 -16.90 -12.73 -20.00
C ASN A 170 -15.67 -13.00 -20.87
N TYR A 171 -15.22 -11.99 -21.62
CA TYR A 171 -13.96 -12.06 -22.36
C TYR A 171 -12.79 -12.40 -21.43
N TYR A 172 -12.68 -11.73 -20.27
CA TYR A 172 -11.60 -11.95 -19.31
C TYR A 172 -11.56 -13.41 -18.81
N ARG A 173 -12.71 -13.97 -18.40
CA ARG A 173 -12.80 -15.36 -17.97
C ARG A 173 -12.43 -16.33 -19.08
N GLU A 174 -13.00 -16.16 -20.26
CA GLU A 174 -12.86 -17.12 -21.36
C GLU A 174 -11.50 -17.06 -22.07
N SER A 175 -10.92 -15.86 -22.19
CA SER A 175 -9.73 -15.63 -23.01
C SER A 175 -8.44 -15.43 -22.22
N ILE A 176 -8.53 -14.99 -20.96
CA ILE A 176 -7.34 -14.74 -20.12
C ILE A 176 -7.26 -15.78 -19.02
N LEU A 177 -8.25 -15.88 -18.12
CA LEU A 177 -8.14 -16.77 -16.96
C LEU A 177 -7.97 -18.25 -17.35
N LYS A 178 -8.71 -18.72 -18.36
CA LYS A 178 -8.56 -20.10 -18.85
C LYS A 178 -7.19 -20.40 -19.51
N LYS A 179 -6.51 -19.38 -20.06
CA LYS A 179 -5.22 -19.55 -20.72
C LYS A 179 -4.05 -19.42 -19.75
N GLU A 180 -4.17 -18.55 -18.75
CA GLU A 180 -3.10 -18.19 -17.84
C GLU A 180 -3.12 -19.02 -16.54
N ILE A 181 -3.54 -20.29 -16.61
CA ILE A 181 -3.68 -21.16 -15.43
C ILE A 181 -2.35 -21.33 -14.67
N THR A 182 -1.22 -21.35 -15.38
CA THR A 182 0.11 -21.45 -14.78
C THR A 182 0.40 -20.27 -13.85
N SER A 183 0.11 -19.04 -14.28
CA SER A 183 0.28 -17.86 -13.44
C SER A 183 -0.71 -17.81 -12.29
N ILE A 184 -1.92 -18.33 -12.48
CA ILE A 184 -2.91 -18.43 -11.40
C ILE A 184 -2.46 -19.44 -10.32
N ASN A 185 -1.85 -20.54 -10.72
CA ASN A 185 -1.26 -21.51 -9.81
C ASN A 185 -0.07 -20.90 -9.05
N GLU A 186 0.80 -20.14 -9.73
CA GLU A 186 1.88 -19.40 -9.08
C GLU A 186 1.35 -18.40 -8.03
N ILE A 187 0.28 -17.66 -8.35
CA ILE A 187 -0.38 -16.78 -7.37
C ILE A 187 -0.93 -17.59 -6.19
N SER A 188 -1.47 -18.78 -6.43
CA SER A 188 -1.96 -19.65 -5.36
C SER A 188 -0.83 -20.10 -4.42
N ASP A 189 0.32 -20.49 -4.97
CA ASP A 189 1.52 -20.83 -4.19
C ASP A 189 2.05 -19.62 -3.40
N LEU A 190 1.99 -18.42 -4.00
CA LEU A 190 2.35 -17.18 -3.32
C LEU A 190 1.37 -16.86 -2.16
N ILE A 191 0.07 -17.06 -2.34
CA ILE A 191 -0.91 -16.92 -1.25
C ILE A 191 -0.59 -17.89 -0.11
N ASP A 192 -0.20 -19.12 -0.45
CA ASP A 192 0.16 -20.14 0.52
C ASP A 192 1.44 -19.80 1.28
N LYS A 193 2.44 -19.22 0.59
CA LYS A 193 3.69 -18.75 1.19
C LYS A 193 3.49 -17.51 2.06
N TYR A 194 2.83 -16.48 1.54
CA TYR A 194 2.77 -15.15 2.16
C TYR A 194 1.59 -14.95 3.13
N LYS A 195 0.54 -15.78 3.02
CA LYS A 195 -0.71 -15.76 3.81
C LYS A 195 -1.59 -14.52 3.65
N ARG A 196 -1.00 -13.32 3.55
CA ARG A 196 -1.69 -12.04 3.35
C ARG A 196 -1.18 -11.37 2.08
N VAL A 197 -1.97 -11.50 1.02
CA VAL A 197 -1.63 -11.02 -0.32
C VAL A 197 -2.67 -10.01 -0.76
N ALA A 198 -2.25 -8.93 -1.41
CA ALA A 198 -3.15 -7.98 -2.05
C ALA A 198 -3.01 -8.05 -3.57
N ILE A 199 -4.13 -8.11 -4.29
CA ILE A 199 -4.21 -8.03 -5.75
C ILE A 199 -4.55 -6.59 -6.14
N LEU A 200 -3.63 -5.94 -6.83
CA LEU A 200 -3.70 -4.53 -7.21
C LEU A 200 -4.27 -4.33 -8.61
N CYS A 201 -5.23 -3.41 -8.72
CA CYS A 201 -5.57 -2.74 -9.97
C CYS A 201 -5.93 -1.26 -9.71
N PHE A 202 -6.33 -0.53 -10.74
CA PHE A 202 -6.66 0.89 -10.64
C PHE A 202 -7.99 1.14 -9.90
N GLU A 203 -9.07 0.54 -10.37
CA GLU A 203 -10.45 0.95 -10.06
C GLU A 203 -10.76 0.86 -8.55
N LYS A 204 -11.40 1.87 -7.96
CA LYS A 204 -11.79 1.79 -6.55
C LYS A 204 -12.91 0.77 -6.36
N ASP A 205 -13.91 0.80 -7.25
CA ASP A 205 -15.04 -0.13 -7.25
C ASP A 205 -14.59 -1.51 -7.76
N TYR A 206 -14.56 -2.49 -6.85
CA TYR A 206 -14.18 -3.85 -7.18
C TYR A 206 -15.20 -4.55 -8.10
N ASN A 207 -16.47 -4.11 -8.13
CA ASN A 207 -17.48 -4.68 -9.03
C ASN A 207 -17.25 -4.28 -10.49
N LYS A 208 -16.44 -3.25 -10.73
CA LYS A 208 -16.07 -2.74 -12.06
C LYS A 208 -14.64 -3.11 -12.44
N CYS A 209 -14.02 -4.03 -11.72
CA CYS A 209 -12.64 -4.41 -11.92
C CYS A 209 -12.48 -5.92 -12.17
N HIS A 210 -11.66 -6.27 -13.16
CA HIS A 210 -11.30 -7.65 -13.47
C HIS A 210 -10.57 -8.37 -12.33
N ARG A 211 -9.95 -7.63 -11.38
CA ARG A 211 -9.31 -8.26 -10.21
C ARG A 211 -10.28 -9.12 -9.40
N THR A 212 -11.57 -8.76 -9.38
CA THR A 212 -12.60 -9.55 -8.69
C THR A 212 -12.85 -10.88 -9.38
N GLU A 213 -12.86 -10.89 -10.72
CA GLU A 213 -12.96 -12.14 -11.49
C GLU A 213 -11.77 -13.06 -11.21
N LEU A 214 -10.56 -12.51 -11.17
CA LEU A 214 -9.34 -13.27 -10.84
C LEU A 214 -9.38 -13.82 -9.41
N ILE A 215 -9.72 -12.99 -8.42
CA ILE A 215 -9.81 -13.39 -7.01
C ILE A 215 -10.84 -14.51 -6.83
N ASN A 216 -12.01 -14.38 -7.45
CA ASN A 216 -13.05 -15.40 -7.40
C ASN A 216 -12.60 -16.70 -8.07
N PHE A 217 -11.90 -16.60 -9.21
CA PHE A 217 -11.35 -17.78 -9.88
C PHE A 217 -10.32 -18.50 -9.00
N ILE A 218 -9.39 -17.78 -8.37
CA ILE A 218 -8.43 -18.36 -7.43
C ILE A 218 -9.15 -19.04 -6.27
N LYS A 219 -10.11 -18.35 -5.64
CA LYS A 219 -10.86 -18.89 -4.50
C LYS A 219 -11.60 -20.18 -4.85
N ASN A 220 -12.22 -20.25 -6.02
CA ASN A 220 -12.96 -21.44 -6.46
C ASN A 220 -12.06 -22.64 -6.79
N ASN A 221 -10.78 -22.40 -7.08
CA ASN A 221 -9.80 -23.45 -7.39
C ASN A 221 -8.86 -23.77 -6.20
N GLN A 222 -8.98 -23.07 -5.08
CA GLN A 222 -8.21 -23.37 -3.87
C GLN A 222 -8.87 -24.46 -3.04
N THR A 223 -8.04 -25.37 -2.52
CA THR A 223 -8.47 -26.48 -1.66
C THR A 223 -8.61 -26.09 -0.18
N SER A 224 -7.96 -25.00 0.23
CA SER A 224 -7.96 -24.49 1.61
C SER A 224 -8.84 -23.26 1.78
N GLU A 225 -9.28 -23.00 3.01
CA GLU A 225 -10.07 -21.80 3.34
C GLU A 225 -9.33 -20.50 2.99
N LEU A 226 -9.95 -19.68 2.12
CA LEU A 226 -9.46 -18.38 1.69
C LEU A 226 -10.50 -17.29 1.94
N SER A 227 -10.14 -16.34 2.81
CA SER A 227 -10.94 -15.15 3.06
C SER A 227 -10.64 -14.05 2.04
N ILE A 228 -11.66 -13.37 1.55
CA ILE A 228 -11.53 -12.19 0.67
C ILE A 228 -11.85 -10.94 1.48
N ARG A 229 -11.00 -9.92 1.38
CA ARG A 229 -11.22 -8.58 1.95
C ARG A 229 -10.98 -7.50 0.89
N TYR A 230 -11.43 -6.28 1.13
CA TYR A 230 -11.35 -5.17 0.18
C TYR A 230 -10.64 -3.96 0.81
N LEU A 231 -9.71 -3.35 0.07
CA LEU A 231 -8.92 -2.18 0.48
C LEU A 231 -9.27 -0.95 -0.34
#